data_AF-A0A0L1II36-F1
#
_entry.id   AF-A0A0L1II36-F1
#
_cell.length_a   1.000
_cell.length_b   1.000
_cell.length_c   1.000
_cell.angle_alpha   90.00
_cell.angle_beta   90.00
_cell.angle_gamma   90.00
#
_symmetry.space_group_name_H-M   'P 1'
#
loop_
_entity.id
_entity.type
_entity.pdbx_description
1 polymer ?
#
loop_
_entity_poly.entity_id
_entity_poly.type
_entity_poly.pdbx_seq_one_letter_code
_entity_poly.pdbx_strand_id
1 'polypeptide(L)'
;MTSCNNTSQVTKQYEYGVFLGISEDKISRLEKYKTVVIEPQEFSKKSIEKLHNDKKFVYGYLNIGAIENYPQSYKEKNFDGLFLDNFDVYYHYARPEIFKGLCDICTHLKSLGFKLLINGGDTFVSKCIQNNNTSSYFDGINQETVFTSINFKNKTYGKQKAEQHEYFTQYLKSVKQTNLSVYLLEYSANSELLKEIDEYCKENGFGYYNAPSLELK
;
A
#
# COMPACT_ATOMS: atom_id res chain seq x y z
N MET A 1 -46.78 -22.92 7.41
CA MET A 1 -46.15 -21.69 6.90
C MET A 1 -44.75 -21.62 7.48
N THR A 2 -43.77 -22.11 6.72
CA THR A 2 -42.37 -22.18 7.17
C THR A 2 -41.68 -20.91 6.72
N SER A 3 -41.28 -20.07 7.68
CA SER A 3 -40.54 -18.83 7.44
C SER A 3 -39.07 -19.16 7.19
N CYS A 4 -38.61 -19.04 5.95
CA CYS A 4 -37.19 -19.03 5.62
C CYS A 4 -36.63 -17.63 5.87
N ASN A 5 -35.93 -17.44 6.98
CA ASN A 5 -35.09 -16.27 7.20
C ASN A 5 -33.74 -16.49 6.49
N ASN A 6 -33.63 -16.05 5.24
CA ASN A 6 -32.34 -15.86 4.58
C ASN A 6 -31.75 -14.52 5.04
N THR A 7 -30.98 -14.55 6.12
CA THR A 7 -30.04 -13.46 6.43
C THR A 7 -28.84 -13.58 5.52
N SER A 8 -28.88 -12.90 4.38
CA SER A 8 -27.67 -12.61 3.59
C SER A 8 -26.69 -11.85 4.48
N GLN A 9 -25.72 -12.55 5.06
CA GLN A 9 -24.61 -11.91 5.74
C GLN A 9 -23.87 -11.07 4.71
N VAL A 10 -24.03 -9.75 4.78
CA VAL A 10 -23.23 -8.81 3.99
C VAL A 10 -21.78 -9.03 4.40
N THR A 11 -21.01 -9.70 3.56
CA THR A 11 -19.59 -9.93 3.80
C THR A 11 -18.88 -8.59 3.76
N LYS A 12 -18.28 -8.17 4.89
CA LYS A 12 -17.51 -6.94 4.97
C LYS A 12 -16.41 -6.97 3.91
N GLN A 13 -16.48 -6.04 2.95
CA GLN A 13 -15.47 -5.81 1.93
C GLN A 13 -14.53 -4.71 2.42
N TYR A 14 -13.23 -4.91 2.22
CA TYR A 14 -12.17 -3.97 2.57
C TYR A 14 -11.64 -3.29 1.30
N GLU A 15 -11.26 -2.03 1.41
CA GLU A 15 -10.74 -1.27 0.26
C GLU A 15 -9.35 -1.76 -0.17
N TYR A 16 -8.50 -2.16 0.77
CA TYR A 16 -7.07 -2.35 0.53
C TYR A 16 -6.45 -3.44 1.42
N GLY A 17 -5.51 -4.22 0.87
CA GLY A 17 -4.74 -5.22 1.62
C GLY A 17 -3.38 -5.52 1.00
N VAL A 18 -2.39 -5.87 1.84
CA VAL A 18 -1.01 -6.16 1.43
C VAL A 18 -0.65 -7.60 1.79
N PHE A 19 -0.28 -8.40 0.80
CA PHE A 19 -0.08 -9.85 0.93
C PHE A 19 1.20 -10.30 0.22
N LEU A 20 2.35 -9.96 0.79
CA LEU A 20 3.66 -10.30 0.21
C LEU A 20 4.15 -11.71 0.61
N GLY A 21 3.55 -12.31 1.64
CA GLY A 21 3.96 -13.63 2.16
C GLY A 21 3.14 -14.81 1.65
N ILE A 22 2.27 -14.61 0.66
CA ILE A 22 1.40 -15.64 0.09
C ILE A 22 1.72 -15.90 -1.37
N SER A 23 1.31 -17.07 -1.86
CA SER A 23 1.27 -17.38 -3.28
C SER A 23 -0.15 -17.70 -3.75
N GLU A 24 -0.30 -18.02 -5.04
CA GLU A 24 -1.61 -18.25 -5.64
C GLU A 24 -2.41 -19.41 -5.01
N ASP A 25 -1.76 -20.29 -4.24
CA ASP A 25 -2.43 -21.34 -3.44
C ASP A 25 -3.40 -20.76 -2.39
N LYS A 26 -3.14 -19.52 -1.95
CA LYS A 26 -3.90 -18.78 -0.92
C LYS A 26 -4.68 -17.61 -1.49
N ILE A 27 -4.97 -17.61 -2.79
CA ILE A 27 -5.69 -16.52 -3.47
C ILE A 27 -7.05 -16.19 -2.84
N SER A 28 -7.70 -17.14 -2.15
CA SER A 28 -8.97 -16.90 -1.43
C SER A 28 -8.85 -15.85 -0.32
N ARG A 29 -7.65 -15.60 0.20
CA ARG A 29 -7.40 -14.54 1.18
C ARG A 29 -7.65 -13.14 0.63
N LEU A 30 -7.59 -12.99 -0.69
CA LEU A 30 -7.76 -11.73 -1.41
C LEU A 30 -9.24 -11.39 -1.68
N GLU A 31 -10.16 -12.34 -1.50
CA GLU A 31 -11.57 -12.22 -1.89
C GLU A 31 -12.25 -10.98 -1.32
N LYS A 32 -11.97 -10.67 -0.05
CA LYS A 32 -12.61 -9.56 0.68
C LYS A 32 -12.03 -8.18 0.35
N TYR A 33 -11.00 -8.08 -0.48
CA TYR A 33 -10.29 -6.83 -0.74
C TYR A 33 -10.53 -6.33 -2.16
N LYS A 34 -10.80 -5.04 -2.33
CA LYS A 34 -10.95 -4.42 -3.67
C LYS A 34 -9.61 -4.17 -4.33
N THR A 35 -8.65 -3.64 -3.58
CA THR A 35 -7.27 -3.42 -4.02
C THR A 35 -6.35 -4.32 -3.25
N VAL A 36 -5.42 -4.99 -3.93
CA VAL A 36 -4.45 -5.89 -3.31
C VAL A 36 -3.05 -5.60 -3.80
N VAL A 37 -2.09 -5.72 -2.88
CA VAL A 37 -0.65 -5.74 -3.18
C VAL A 37 -0.15 -7.16 -2.98
N ILE A 38 0.51 -7.72 -3.98
CA ILE A 38 1.03 -9.11 -3.96
C ILE A 38 2.44 -9.19 -4.54
N GLU A 39 3.16 -10.25 -4.20
CA GLU A 39 4.47 -10.56 -4.78
C GLU A 39 4.30 -11.11 -6.22
N PRO A 40 4.75 -10.40 -7.27
CA PRO A 40 4.45 -10.80 -8.64
C PRO A 40 5.03 -12.14 -9.06
N GLN A 41 6.10 -12.61 -8.41
CA GLN A 41 6.73 -13.89 -8.72
C GLN A 41 5.86 -15.08 -8.29
N GLU A 42 5.04 -14.89 -7.27
CA GLU A 42 4.21 -15.93 -6.65
C GLU A 42 2.84 -16.13 -7.31
N PHE A 43 2.54 -15.36 -8.37
CA PHE A 43 1.27 -15.38 -9.09
C PHE A 43 1.46 -15.51 -10.60
N SER A 44 0.69 -16.40 -11.21
CA SER A 44 0.60 -16.54 -12.66
C SER A 44 -0.32 -15.50 -13.29
N LYS A 45 -0.14 -15.23 -14.60
CA LYS A 45 -1.03 -14.36 -15.38
C LYS A 45 -2.51 -14.76 -15.25
N LYS A 46 -2.79 -16.07 -15.28
CA LYS A 46 -4.15 -16.62 -15.13
C LYS A 46 -4.76 -16.26 -13.76
N SER A 47 -3.96 -16.29 -12.71
CA SER A 47 -4.38 -15.88 -11.37
C SER A 47 -4.68 -14.37 -11.32
N ILE A 48 -3.86 -13.53 -11.98
CA ILE A 48 -4.14 -12.09 -12.10
C ILE A 48 -5.43 -11.82 -12.88
N GLU A 49 -5.66 -12.51 -14.00
CA GLU A 49 -6.90 -12.41 -14.77
C GLU A 49 -8.14 -12.81 -13.95
N LYS A 50 -8.02 -13.83 -13.09
CA LYS A 50 -9.09 -14.18 -12.15
C LYS A 50 -9.40 -13.04 -11.18
N LEU A 51 -8.37 -12.39 -10.62
CA LEU A 51 -8.57 -11.24 -9.72
C LEU A 51 -9.27 -10.07 -10.42
N HIS A 52 -8.94 -9.79 -11.69
CA HIS A 52 -9.64 -8.76 -12.46
C HIS A 52 -11.10 -9.13 -12.78
N ASN A 53 -11.39 -10.40 -13.06
CA ASN A 53 -12.77 -10.86 -13.24
C ASN A 53 -13.59 -10.67 -11.95
N ASP A 54 -12.94 -10.75 -10.79
CA ASP A 54 -13.51 -10.40 -9.48
C ASP A 54 -13.50 -8.88 -9.20
N LYS A 55 -13.23 -8.05 -10.22
CA LYS A 55 -13.19 -6.58 -10.20
C LYS A 55 -12.18 -6.00 -9.20
N LYS A 56 -11.07 -6.70 -8.98
CA LYS A 56 -9.98 -6.22 -8.11
C LYS A 56 -8.98 -5.37 -8.88
N PHE A 57 -8.36 -4.43 -8.19
CA PHE A 57 -7.17 -3.73 -8.63
C PHE A 57 -5.93 -4.41 -8.04
N VAL A 58 -4.94 -4.73 -8.87
CA VAL A 58 -3.78 -5.53 -8.45
C VAL A 58 -2.49 -4.73 -8.61
N TYR A 59 -1.88 -4.39 -7.48
CA TYR A 59 -0.53 -3.86 -7.41
C TYR A 59 0.48 -5.01 -7.28
N GLY A 60 1.55 -4.95 -8.08
CA GLY A 60 2.73 -5.79 -7.89
C GLY A 60 3.75 -5.09 -7.00
N TYR A 61 4.27 -5.78 -5.99
CA TYR A 61 5.40 -5.28 -5.20
C TYR A 61 6.65 -5.11 -6.08
N LEU A 62 7.37 -4.01 -5.88
CA LEU A 62 8.66 -3.75 -6.51
C LEU A 62 9.58 -3.00 -5.55
N ASN A 63 10.70 -3.63 -5.19
CA ASN A 63 11.78 -2.97 -4.48
C ASN A 63 12.62 -2.12 -5.46
N ILE A 64 12.64 -0.80 -5.31
CA ILE A 64 13.37 0.05 -6.24
C ILE A 64 14.90 0.03 -6.06
N GLY A 65 15.41 -0.50 -4.95
CA GLY A 65 16.83 -0.72 -4.71
C GLY A 65 17.40 -1.96 -5.42
N ALA A 66 16.53 -2.83 -5.95
CA ALA A 66 16.91 -4.11 -6.57
C ALA A 66 16.29 -4.29 -7.98
N ILE A 67 16.06 -3.19 -8.72
CA ILE A 67 15.40 -3.25 -10.02
C ILE A 67 16.29 -3.97 -11.05
N GLU A 68 15.89 -5.16 -11.48
CA GLU A 68 16.41 -5.82 -12.68
C GLU A 68 15.26 -6.40 -13.52
N ASN A 69 14.99 -5.85 -14.71
CA ASN A 69 14.06 -6.34 -15.75
C ASN A 69 12.59 -6.67 -15.35
N TYR A 70 12.19 -6.46 -14.10
CA TYR A 70 10.86 -6.82 -13.56
C TYR A 70 9.66 -6.08 -14.19
N PRO A 71 9.72 -4.77 -14.51
CA PRO A 71 8.52 -4.03 -14.92
C PRO A 71 7.84 -4.59 -16.17
N GLN A 72 8.61 -5.08 -17.14
CA GLN A 72 8.08 -5.68 -18.37
C GLN A 72 7.33 -6.98 -18.07
N SER A 73 7.91 -7.84 -17.23
CA SER A 73 7.27 -9.10 -16.84
C SER A 73 5.94 -8.87 -16.10
N TYR A 74 5.83 -7.78 -15.33
CA TYR A 74 4.60 -7.44 -14.60
C TYR A 74 3.53 -6.93 -15.55
N LYS A 75 3.91 -6.20 -16.62
CA LYS A 75 2.98 -5.85 -17.70
C LYS A 75 2.43 -7.05 -18.43
N GLU A 76 3.28 -8.03 -18.74
CA GLU A 76 2.85 -9.26 -19.42
C GLU A 76 1.85 -10.08 -18.59
N LYS A 77 2.00 -10.05 -17.27
CA LYS A 77 1.06 -10.63 -16.29
C LYS A 77 -0.19 -9.77 -16.03
N ASN A 78 -0.32 -8.62 -16.68
CA ASN A 78 -1.43 -7.67 -16.57
C ASN A 78 -1.57 -6.95 -15.21
N PHE A 79 -0.51 -6.72 -14.43
CA PHE A 79 -0.64 -5.90 -13.22
C PHE A 79 -1.12 -4.46 -13.54
N ASP A 80 -2.05 -3.95 -12.74
CA ASP A 80 -2.60 -2.59 -12.92
C ASP A 80 -1.63 -1.50 -12.44
N GLY A 81 -0.88 -1.80 -11.38
CA GLY A 81 0.03 -0.86 -10.76
C GLY A 81 1.22 -1.51 -10.06
N LEU A 82 2.11 -0.66 -9.56
CA LEU A 82 3.28 -1.04 -8.78
C LEU A 82 3.24 -0.42 -7.38
N PHE A 83 3.45 -1.25 -6.38
CA PHE A 83 3.72 -0.84 -5.01
C PHE A 83 5.24 -0.71 -4.86
N LEU A 84 5.72 0.52 -4.73
CA LEU A 84 7.13 0.84 -4.83
C LEU A 84 7.75 1.03 -3.45
N ASP A 85 8.71 0.19 -3.09
CA ASP A 85 9.36 0.18 -1.79
C ASP A 85 10.77 0.82 -1.83
N ASN A 86 11.31 1.22 -0.68
CA ASN A 86 12.64 1.82 -0.50
C ASN A 86 12.82 3.27 -1.03
N PHE A 87 11.75 4.07 -1.05
CA PHE A 87 11.84 5.51 -1.36
C PHE A 87 12.43 6.36 -0.23
N ASP A 88 12.53 5.80 0.97
CA ASP A 88 13.23 6.36 2.14
C ASP A 88 14.74 6.51 1.94
N VAL A 89 15.33 5.96 0.87
CA VAL A 89 16.70 6.25 0.45
C VAL A 89 16.98 7.76 0.35
N TYR A 90 15.96 8.55 -0.03
CA TYR A 90 16.09 10.01 -0.09
C TYR A 90 16.18 10.67 1.29
N TYR A 91 15.54 10.10 2.31
CA TYR A 91 15.70 10.57 3.69
C TYR A 91 17.15 10.41 4.15
N HIS A 92 17.75 9.25 3.88
CA HIS A 92 19.12 8.95 4.28
C HIS A 92 20.17 9.71 3.46
N TYR A 93 19.89 9.97 2.18
CA TYR A 93 20.84 10.57 1.23
C TYR A 93 20.18 11.69 0.43
N ALA A 94 19.71 12.73 1.11
CA ALA A 94 19.00 13.87 0.52
C ALA A 94 19.88 14.71 -0.41
N ARG A 95 20.11 14.20 -1.63
CA ARG A 95 20.89 14.85 -2.69
C ARG A 95 20.02 15.08 -3.92
N PRO A 96 20.23 16.17 -4.68
CA PRO A 96 19.45 16.46 -5.89
C PRO A 96 19.45 15.30 -6.90
N GLU A 97 20.55 14.57 -7.02
CA GLU A 97 20.70 13.44 -7.93
C GLU A 97 19.84 12.25 -7.50
N ILE A 98 19.73 11.99 -6.20
CA ILE A 98 18.85 10.93 -5.66
C ILE A 98 17.39 11.31 -5.90
N PHE A 99 17.00 12.55 -5.59
CA PHE A 99 15.65 13.03 -5.87
C PHE A 99 15.30 12.90 -7.36
N LYS A 100 16.19 13.36 -8.24
CA LYS A 100 16.01 13.25 -9.68
C LYS A 100 15.92 11.80 -10.14
N GLY A 101 16.78 10.91 -9.63
CA GLY A 101 16.74 9.48 -9.94
C GLY A 101 15.40 8.84 -9.58
N LEU A 102 14.86 9.14 -8.40
CA LEU A 102 13.53 8.67 -7.98
C LEU A 102 12.42 9.21 -8.90
N CYS A 103 12.47 10.49 -9.27
CA CYS A 103 11.55 11.08 -10.26
C CYS A 103 11.65 10.40 -11.64
N ASP A 104 12.87 10.11 -12.11
CA ASP A 104 13.11 9.45 -13.39
C ASP A 104 12.55 8.01 -13.38
N ILE A 105 12.76 7.25 -12.29
CA ILE A 105 12.18 5.91 -12.09
C ILE A 105 10.65 5.97 -12.17
N CYS A 106 10.04 6.86 -11.39
CA CYS A 106 8.59 7.07 -11.41
C CYS A 106 8.07 7.41 -12.81
N THR A 107 8.73 8.33 -13.50
CA THR A 107 8.38 8.75 -14.85
C THR A 107 8.42 7.57 -15.83
N HIS A 108 9.49 6.78 -15.78
CA HIS A 108 9.64 5.60 -16.62
C HIS A 108 8.53 4.57 -16.34
N LEU A 109 8.28 4.22 -15.08
CA LEU A 109 7.26 3.23 -14.72
C LEU A 109 5.84 3.71 -15.09
N LYS A 110 5.52 5.00 -14.94
CA LYS A 110 4.27 5.57 -15.44
C LYS A 110 4.16 5.51 -16.96
N SER A 111 5.27 5.70 -17.70
CA SER A 111 5.27 5.61 -19.17
C SER A 111 4.91 4.22 -19.69
N LEU A 112 5.13 3.17 -18.88
CA LEU A 112 4.65 1.82 -19.16
C LEU A 112 3.13 1.68 -18.91
N GLY A 113 2.50 2.68 -18.31
CA GLY A 113 1.07 2.73 -18.01
C GLY A 113 0.71 2.12 -16.65
N PHE A 114 1.64 2.02 -15.71
CA PHE A 114 1.33 1.58 -14.34
C PHE A 114 0.78 2.73 -13.50
N LYS A 115 -0.15 2.42 -12.59
CA LYS A 115 -0.41 3.25 -11.41
C LYS A 115 0.68 3.02 -10.38
N LEU A 116 1.21 4.07 -9.78
CA LEU A 116 2.31 3.95 -8.81
C LEU A 116 1.85 4.33 -7.41
N LEU A 117 2.11 3.44 -6.45
CA LEU A 117 1.83 3.59 -5.04
C LEU A 117 3.15 3.55 -4.25
N ILE A 118 3.59 4.70 -3.72
CA ILE A 118 4.86 4.79 -2.99
C ILE A 118 4.70 4.29 -1.56
N ASN A 119 5.52 3.33 -1.13
CA ASN A 119 5.58 2.86 0.25
C ASN A 119 6.60 3.66 1.07
N GLY A 120 6.15 4.29 2.16
CA GLY A 120 6.98 5.18 2.97
C GLY A 120 7.47 6.38 2.16
N GLY A 121 8.76 6.71 2.30
CA GLY A 121 9.40 7.77 1.50
C GLY A 121 8.80 9.17 1.70
N ASP A 122 8.26 9.44 2.88
CA ASP A 122 7.54 10.67 3.25
C ASP A 122 8.32 11.95 2.91
N THR A 123 9.64 11.95 3.06
CA THR A 123 10.48 13.11 2.69
C THR A 123 10.55 13.35 1.19
N PHE A 124 10.60 12.30 0.37
CA PHE A 124 10.53 12.41 -1.09
C PHE A 124 9.15 12.90 -1.52
N VAL A 125 8.08 12.32 -0.95
CA VAL A 125 6.69 12.72 -1.22
C VAL A 125 6.47 14.19 -0.83
N SER A 126 6.90 14.58 0.36
CA SER A 126 6.81 15.97 0.85
C SER A 126 7.54 16.94 -0.07
N LYS A 127 8.70 16.56 -0.60
CA LYS A 127 9.43 17.38 -1.58
C LYS A 127 8.65 17.52 -2.89
N CYS A 128 8.02 16.45 -3.38
CA CYS A 128 7.13 16.51 -4.55
C CYS A 128 5.89 17.39 -4.30
N ILE A 129 5.31 17.35 -3.09
CA ILE A 129 4.19 18.22 -2.70
C ILE A 129 4.62 19.69 -2.72
N GLN A 130 5.77 20.02 -2.12
CA GLN A 130 6.33 21.38 -2.13
C GLN A 130 6.58 21.90 -3.55
N ASN A 131 7.00 21.00 -4.45
CA ASN A 131 7.21 21.32 -5.86
C ASN A 131 5.90 21.33 -6.69
N ASN A 132 4.75 21.02 -6.07
CA ASN A 132 3.44 20.89 -6.72
C ASN A 132 3.45 19.97 -7.96
N ASN A 133 4.18 18.85 -7.89
CA ASN A 133 4.39 17.97 -9.05
C ASN A 133 4.14 16.48 -8.77
N THR A 134 3.51 16.13 -7.64
CA THR A 134 3.20 14.75 -7.25
C THR A 134 2.51 13.95 -8.35
N SER A 135 1.51 14.54 -9.03
CA SER A 135 0.74 13.89 -10.10
C SER A 135 1.58 13.48 -11.31
N SER A 136 2.76 14.07 -11.49
CA SER A 136 3.70 13.70 -12.55
C SER A 136 4.38 12.36 -12.27
N TYR A 137 4.45 11.94 -10.99
CA TYR A 137 5.32 10.86 -10.56
C TYR A 137 4.59 9.68 -9.94
N PHE A 138 3.51 9.88 -9.18
CA PHE A 138 2.80 8.76 -8.54
C PHE A 138 1.33 9.08 -8.34
N ASP A 139 0.54 8.04 -8.07
CA ASP A 139 -0.92 8.09 -7.99
C ASP A 139 -1.42 7.95 -6.54
N GLY A 140 -0.58 7.46 -5.63
CA GLY A 140 -0.89 7.40 -4.21
C GLY A 140 0.33 7.10 -3.34
N ILE A 141 0.08 7.01 -2.03
CA ILE A 141 1.06 6.57 -1.04
C ILE A 141 0.50 5.48 -0.11
N ASN A 142 1.37 4.62 0.37
CA ASN A 142 1.18 3.73 1.50
C ASN A 142 2.13 4.17 2.61
N GLN A 143 1.63 4.42 3.83
CA GLN A 143 2.47 4.74 4.99
C GLN A 143 2.49 3.62 6.01
N GLU A 144 3.69 3.24 6.43
CA GLU A 144 3.99 2.23 7.44
C GLU A 144 4.93 2.83 8.52
N THR A 145 4.67 2.76 9.82
CA THR A 145 3.38 2.62 10.50
C THR A 145 3.00 3.94 11.17
N VAL A 146 1.71 4.26 11.27
CA VAL A 146 1.20 5.53 11.80
C VAL A 146 0.61 5.37 13.20
N PHE A 147 -0.10 4.26 13.45
CA PHE A 147 -0.80 4.00 14.70
C PHE A 147 -0.17 2.85 15.50
N THR A 148 0.35 1.86 14.82
CA THR A 148 1.02 0.70 15.42
C THR A 148 2.53 0.93 15.50
N SER A 149 3.20 0.19 16.37
CA SER A 149 4.66 0.08 16.40
C SER A 149 5.08 -1.36 16.30
N ILE A 150 6.28 -1.58 15.75
CA ILE A 150 6.88 -2.89 15.57
C ILE A 150 8.15 -2.95 16.39
N ASN A 151 8.29 -3.97 17.23
CA ASN A 151 9.56 -4.32 17.84
C ASN A 151 10.17 -5.49 17.05
N PHE A 152 11.15 -5.17 16.20
CA PHE A 152 11.76 -6.15 15.30
C PHE A 152 12.56 -7.24 16.03
N LYS A 153 13.08 -6.97 17.24
CA LYS A 153 13.89 -7.93 17.99
C LYS A 153 13.06 -9.11 18.49
N ASN A 154 11.85 -8.84 18.96
CA ASN A 154 10.96 -9.84 19.55
C ASN A 154 9.72 -10.12 18.67
N LYS A 155 9.58 -9.43 17.53
CA LYS A 155 8.44 -9.52 16.62
C LYS A 155 7.08 -9.26 17.29
N THR A 156 7.05 -8.31 18.22
CA THR A 156 5.80 -7.88 18.89
C THR A 156 5.32 -6.54 18.37
N TYR A 157 4.02 -6.30 18.51
CA TYR A 157 3.34 -5.09 18.04
C TYR A 157 2.75 -4.32 19.20
N GLY A 158 2.65 -3.00 19.06
CA GLY A 158 2.10 -2.12 20.09
C GLY A 158 1.53 -0.84 19.51
N LYS A 159 1.21 0.13 20.39
CA LYS A 159 0.82 1.49 19.99
C LYS A 159 2.06 2.29 19.58
N GLN A 160 1.91 3.16 18.58
CA GLN A 160 2.97 4.06 18.14
C GLN A 160 3.28 5.12 19.21
N LYS A 161 4.53 5.58 19.25
CA LYS A 161 4.93 6.71 20.10
C LYS A 161 4.19 7.97 19.65
N ALA A 162 3.77 8.80 20.61
CA ALA A 162 2.99 10.01 20.34
C ALA A 162 3.66 10.95 19.33
N GLU A 163 4.98 11.17 19.46
CA GLU A 163 5.75 12.02 18.54
C GLU A 163 5.75 11.49 17.10
N GLN A 164 5.93 10.19 16.90
CA GLN A 164 5.93 9.58 15.57
C GLN A 164 4.52 9.54 14.95
N HIS A 165 3.52 9.28 15.78
CA HIS A 165 2.11 9.37 15.38
C HIS A 165 1.74 10.80 14.94
N GLU A 166 2.14 11.82 15.73
CA GLU A 166 1.90 13.23 15.40
C GLU A 166 2.62 13.62 14.10
N TYR A 167 3.89 13.23 13.95
CA TYR A 167 4.65 13.48 12.72
C TYR A 167 3.94 12.94 11.48
N PHE A 168 3.57 11.65 11.48
CA PHE A 168 2.94 11.03 10.31
C PHE A 168 1.51 11.52 10.06
N THR A 169 0.74 11.84 11.10
CA THR A 169 -0.60 12.43 10.90
C THR A 169 -0.52 13.85 10.31
N GLN A 170 0.48 14.66 10.70
CA GLN A 170 0.75 15.96 10.06
C GLN A 170 1.18 15.79 8.59
N TYR A 171 2.07 14.84 8.29
CA TYR A 171 2.43 14.49 6.92
C TYR A 171 1.20 14.08 6.10
N LEU A 172 0.38 13.16 6.59
CA LEU A 172 -0.83 12.70 5.90
C LEU A 172 -1.85 13.82 5.68
N LYS A 173 -1.94 14.79 6.59
CA LYS A 173 -2.78 15.98 6.40
C LYS A 173 -2.33 16.79 5.18
N SER A 174 -1.02 16.86 4.91
CA SER A 174 -0.49 17.51 3.70
C SER A 174 -0.79 16.70 2.44
N VAL A 175 -0.65 15.37 2.50
CA VAL A 175 -0.99 14.47 1.37
C VAL A 175 -2.47 14.58 1.02
N LYS A 176 -3.37 14.68 2.01
CA LYS A 176 -4.82 14.85 1.81
C LYS A 176 -5.18 16.11 1.03
N GLN A 177 -4.33 17.13 1.01
CA GLN A 177 -4.56 18.34 0.19
C GLN A 177 -4.24 18.13 -1.29
N THR A 178 -3.76 16.94 -1.66
CA THR A 178 -3.52 16.52 -3.04
C THR A 178 -4.60 15.55 -3.51
N ASN A 179 -4.54 15.13 -4.78
CA ASN A 179 -5.41 14.09 -5.34
C ASN A 179 -4.85 12.66 -5.20
N LEU A 180 -3.85 12.46 -4.34
CA LEU A 180 -3.24 11.14 -4.14
C LEU A 180 -4.17 10.22 -3.34
N SER A 181 -4.26 8.96 -3.75
CA SER A 181 -4.83 7.91 -2.89
C SER A 181 -3.91 7.67 -1.69
N VAL A 182 -4.50 7.42 -0.52
CA VAL A 182 -3.75 7.22 0.72
C VAL A 182 -4.17 5.90 1.36
N TYR A 183 -3.16 5.06 1.64
CA TYR A 183 -3.33 3.80 2.35
C TYR A 183 -2.41 3.74 3.58
N LEU A 184 -2.89 3.14 4.66
CA LEU A 184 -2.06 2.82 5.83
C LEU A 184 -1.78 1.32 5.89
N LEU A 185 -0.56 0.95 6.22
CA LEU A 185 -0.18 -0.41 6.60
C LEU A 185 0.17 -0.41 8.09
N GLU A 186 -0.65 -1.13 8.85
CA GLU A 186 -0.55 -1.26 10.30
C GLU A 186 -0.42 -2.74 10.68
N TYR A 187 0.09 -3.04 11.87
CA TYR A 187 0.35 -4.43 12.28
C TYR A 187 -0.25 -4.76 13.63
N SER A 188 -1.07 -5.82 13.66
CA SER A 188 -1.63 -6.41 14.88
C SER A 188 -2.21 -5.38 15.86
N ALA A 189 -2.90 -4.36 15.33
CA ALA A 189 -3.63 -3.41 16.15
C ALA A 189 -4.64 -4.16 17.02
N ASN A 190 -4.63 -3.91 18.33
CA ASN A 190 -5.64 -4.43 19.24
C ASN A 190 -7.02 -3.80 18.94
N SER A 191 -8.07 -4.29 19.59
CA SER A 191 -9.45 -3.86 19.29
C SER A 191 -9.72 -2.38 19.53
N GLU A 192 -8.99 -1.74 20.45
CA GLU A 192 -9.09 -0.30 20.72
C GLU A 192 -8.39 0.50 19.63
N LEU A 193 -7.14 0.19 19.35
CA LEU A 193 -6.34 0.87 18.33
C LEU A 193 -6.92 0.67 16.93
N LEU A 194 -7.51 -0.50 16.64
CA LEU A 194 -8.19 -0.74 15.37
C LEU A 194 -9.42 0.16 15.17
N LYS A 195 -10.13 0.53 16.25
CA LYS A 195 -11.22 1.51 16.16
C LYS A 195 -10.67 2.90 15.87
N GLU A 196 -9.60 3.31 16.54
CA GLU A 196 -8.91 4.59 16.28
C GLU A 196 -8.48 4.68 14.80
N ILE A 197 -7.88 3.62 14.25
CA ILE A 197 -7.45 3.56 12.84
C ILE A 197 -8.65 3.63 11.90
N ASP A 198 -9.71 2.87 12.16
CA ASP A 198 -10.92 2.83 11.31
C ASP A 198 -11.63 4.19 11.29
N GLU A 199 -11.76 4.86 12.43
CA GLU A 199 -12.33 6.21 12.55
C GLU A 199 -11.46 7.23 11.79
N TYR A 200 -10.15 7.26 12.05
CA TYR A 200 -9.23 8.16 11.38
C TYR A 200 -9.25 7.99 9.85
N CYS A 201 -9.24 6.75 9.37
CA CYS A 201 -9.24 6.47 7.93
C CYS A 201 -10.58 6.89 7.29
N LYS A 202 -11.72 6.63 7.95
CA LYS A 202 -13.04 7.06 7.47
C LYS A 202 -13.16 8.58 7.38
N GLU A 203 -12.74 9.31 8.41
CA GLU A 203 -12.77 10.78 8.44
C GLU A 203 -11.88 11.40 7.35
N ASN A 204 -10.82 10.70 6.96
CA ASN A 204 -9.87 11.19 5.99
C ASN A 204 -10.06 10.65 4.57
N GLY A 205 -10.94 9.68 4.37
CA GLY A 205 -11.13 9.01 3.08
C GLY A 205 -9.94 8.12 2.70
N PHE A 206 -9.23 7.58 3.70
CA PHE A 206 -8.08 6.71 3.50
C PHE A 206 -8.50 5.23 3.54
N GLY A 207 -7.75 4.37 2.86
CA GLY A 207 -7.81 2.92 3.08
C GLY A 207 -6.78 2.49 4.11
N TYR A 208 -6.95 1.31 4.71
CA TYR A 208 -5.91 0.73 5.55
C TYR A 208 -5.94 -0.80 5.53
N TYR A 209 -4.80 -1.39 5.85
CA TYR A 209 -4.66 -2.81 6.12
C TYR A 209 -4.01 -3.02 7.49
N ASN A 210 -4.72 -3.70 8.40
CA ASN A 210 -4.15 -4.17 9.66
C ASN A 210 -3.65 -5.59 9.47
N ALA A 211 -2.38 -5.72 9.10
CA ALA A 211 -1.71 -6.99 8.87
C ALA A 211 -1.61 -7.79 10.18
N PRO A 212 -1.81 -9.13 10.13
CA PRO A 212 -1.64 -9.96 11.32
C PRO A 212 -0.17 -10.02 11.77
N SER A 213 0.78 -9.86 10.85
CA SER A 213 2.20 -9.87 11.17
C SER A 213 3.07 -9.29 10.05
N LEU A 214 4.35 -9.05 10.35
CA LEU A 214 5.40 -8.61 9.41
C LEU A 214 5.56 -9.52 8.20
N GLU A 215 5.18 -10.79 8.30
CA GLU A 215 5.28 -11.72 7.18
C GLU A 215 4.25 -11.43 6.08
N LEU A 216 3.26 -10.55 6.32
CA LEU A 216 2.22 -10.17 5.35
C LEU A 216 1.58 -11.40 4.68
N LYS A 217 1.41 -12.45 5.48
CA LYS A 217 0.78 -13.70 5.09
C LYS A 217 -0.69 -13.51 5.23
#